data_AF-A0A1E4I6P9-F1
#
_entry.id   AF-A0A1E4I6P9-F1
#
_cell.length_a   1.000
_cell.length_b   1.000
_cell.length_c   1.000
_cell.angle_alpha   90.00
_cell.angle_beta   90.00
_cell.angle_gamma   90.00
#
_symmetry.space_group_name_H-M   'P 1'
#
loop_
_entity.id
_entity.type
_entity.pdbx_description
1 polymer ?
#
loop_
_entity_poly.entity_id
_entity_poly.type
_entity_poly.pdbx_seq_one_letter_code
_entity_poly.pdbx_strand_id
1 'polypeptide(L)'
;PFAIKDNIDLAGLPTTAACPEYAYAPERHAAVVQRLIDAGAIPVGKTNLDQFATGLNGTRSPYGACRNAFNPDFISGGSSSGSAVAVALGLASFSLGTDTAGSGRVPAAFNHLVGHKPSCGALSTRGVVPACRSLDAVSIFALTAEDAERVLAVAAGFDANDEYSRPLAPHGFDFGRAAGFRFGLPRQKDLQFFGNAGAERLFAASVERLKSLGGTAVEIDLDPFLDTARLLYGGPWVAERYLAIRDFFDAQPDTIFPPVREIIAGGRDISAADTFAHLHTLRALKRTCDAVWNDIDVMLTPTAGTIYRIDDMQADPIRLNSHLGYYTNFMNLLDLAATAVPAGFQNDGLPFGVTLIAPPHQDGPLLHLASRMQQAVGGKLGATDHALPPAEPLSLLPDGQVRLAVVGAHLSGLPLNFQLTGRNARLVITTQTAAKYRFYALPDGKRPGLVQVQEGGAAIACEVWEMPASQFGSFVDGIPAPLGIGKLELADGSVVNGFICEGIGMTDARDITEYGGWRAWLAARKNDF
;
A
#
# COMPACT_ATOMS: atom_id res chain seq x y z
N PRO A 1 -19.64 13.64 -1.58
CA PRO A 1 -20.37 13.07 -0.42
C PRO A 1 -19.66 11.82 0.06
N PHE A 2 -19.56 11.57 1.37
CA PHE A 2 -18.87 10.39 1.90
C PHE A 2 -19.57 9.77 3.11
N ALA A 3 -19.46 8.45 3.23
CA ALA A 3 -20.04 7.69 4.33
C ALA A 3 -18.99 7.35 5.39
N ILE A 4 -19.41 7.22 6.65
CA ILE A 4 -18.50 7.08 7.79
C ILE A 4 -18.90 5.86 8.60
N LYS A 5 -17.99 4.89 8.78
CA LYS A 5 -18.24 3.75 9.67
C LYS A 5 -18.66 4.21 11.06
N ASP A 6 -19.70 3.60 11.64
CA ASP A 6 -20.26 4.02 12.92
C ASP A 6 -19.42 3.65 14.16
N ASN A 7 -18.10 3.55 14.00
CA ASN A 7 -17.14 3.60 15.08
C ASN A 7 -16.20 4.82 14.96
N ILE A 8 -16.48 5.74 14.04
CA ILE A 8 -15.72 6.97 13.79
C ILE A 8 -16.64 8.16 14.08
N ASP A 9 -16.17 9.11 14.87
CA ASP A 9 -16.96 10.23 15.36
C ASP A 9 -17.31 11.25 14.28
N LEU A 10 -18.58 11.65 14.28
CA LEU A 10 -19.09 12.79 13.54
C LEU A 10 -19.96 13.61 14.51
N ALA A 11 -19.49 14.79 14.91
CA ALA A 11 -20.29 15.73 15.69
C ALA A 11 -21.66 15.96 15.03
N GLY A 12 -22.71 15.90 15.84
CA GLY A 12 -24.11 16.01 15.41
C GLY A 12 -24.83 14.67 15.15
N LEU A 13 -24.12 13.54 15.04
CA LEU A 13 -24.71 12.20 14.99
C LEU A 13 -24.12 11.32 16.10
N PRO A 14 -24.88 10.39 16.70
CA PRO A 14 -24.33 9.47 17.68
C PRO A 14 -23.27 8.55 17.04
N THR A 15 -22.34 8.07 17.87
CA THR A 15 -21.45 6.95 17.55
C THR A 15 -21.92 5.76 18.38
N THR A 16 -22.24 4.63 17.73
CA THR A 16 -22.80 3.47 18.45
C THR A 16 -21.93 2.22 18.37
N ALA A 17 -20.92 2.15 17.49
CA ALA A 17 -20.12 0.94 17.25
C ALA A 17 -20.96 -0.33 17.01
N ALA A 18 -22.12 -0.17 16.35
CA ALA A 18 -23.15 -1.20 16.19
C ALA A 18 -23.71 -1.80 17.52
N CYS A 19 -23.70 -1.03 18.60
CA CYS A 19 -24.33 -1.35 19.88
C CYS A 19 -25.20 -0.16 20.34
N PRO A 20 -26.53 -0.24 20.27
CA PRO A 20 -27.44 0.83 20.69
C PRO A 20 -27.18 1.32 22.12
N GLU A 21 -26.88 0.40 23.04
CA GLU A 21 -26.66 0.68 24.46
C GLU A 21 -25.30 1.34 24.75
N TYR A 22 -24.35 1.25 23.82
CA TYR A 22 -23.05 1.93 23.90
C TYR A 22 -23.10 3.36 23.34
N ALA A 23 -24.20 3.77 22.72
CA ALA A 23 -24.27 5.01 21.96
C ALA A 23 -23.91 6.25 22.79
N TYR A 24 -23.08 7.12 22.22
CA TYR A 24 -22.77 8.43 22.77
C TYR A 24 -22.81 9.52 21.69
N ALA A 25 -22.96 10.78 22.10
CA ALA A 25 -22.93 11.94 21.21
C ALA A 25 -21.52 12.57 21.26
N PRO A 26 -20.68 12.43 20.21
CA PRO A 26 -19.36 13.05 20.19
C PRO A 26 -19.47 14.58 20.10
N GLU A 27 -18.70 15.28 20.93
CA GLU A 27 -18.63 16.76 20.91
C GLU A 27 -17.86 17.30 19.69
N ARG A 28 -17.02 16.47 19.06
CA ARG A 28 -16.13 16.86 17.96
C ARG A 28 -16.11 15.77 16.89
N HIS A 29 -15.79 16.16 15.67
CA HIS A 29 -15.47 15.20 14.61
C HIS A 29 -14.19 14.43 14.95
N ALA A 30 -14.09 13.18 14.50
CA ALA A 30 -12.81 12.48 14.44
C ALA A 30 -11.81 13.31 13.60
N ALA A 31 -10.51 13.23 13.92
CA ALA A 31 -9.50 14.06 13.25
C ALA A 31 -9.47 13.83 11.73
N VAL A 32 -9.62 12.57 11.31
CA VAL A 32 -9.72 12.19 9.89
C VAL A 32 -10.97 12.76 9.21
N VAL A 33 -12.10 12.80 9.92
CA VAL A 33 -13.37 13.34 9.42
C VAL A 33 -13.30 14.86 9.30
N GLN A 34 -12.70 15.53 10.28
CA GLN A 34 -12.50 16.98 10.24
C GLN A 34 -11.68 17.41 9.02
N ARG A 35 -10.55 16.75 8.75
CA ARG A 35 -9.71 17.07 7.57
C ARG A 35 -10.46 16.95 6.26
N LEU A 36 -11.29 15.92 6.13
CA LEU A 36 -12.12 15.72 4.94
C LEU A 36 -13.19 16.82 4.80
N ILE A 37 -13.83 17.21 5.90
CA ILE A 37 -14.81 18.32 5.92
C ILE A 37 -14.13 19.65 5.56
N ASP A 38 -12.96 19.93 6.12
CA ASP A 38 -12.17 21.13 5.84
C ASP A 38 -11.77 21.21 4.36
N ALA A 39 -11.55 20.07 3.71
CA ALA A 39 -11.31 19.95 2.27
C ALA A 39 -12.58 20.01 1.41
N GLY A 40 -13.76 20.17 2.01
CA GLY A 40 -15.06 20.31 1.34
C GLY A 40 -15.85 19.01 1.17
N ALA A 41 -15.44 17.90 1.79
CA ALA A 41 -16.20 16.66 1.75
C ALA A 41 -17.45 16.76 2.65
N ILE A 42 -18.59 16.28 2.13
CA ILE A 42 -19.88 16.34 2.84
C ILE A 42 -20.21 14.95 3.41
N PRO A 43 -20.29 14.79 4.75
CA PRO A 43 -20.67 13.51 5.36
C PRO A 43 -22.16 13.23 5.12
N VAL A 44 -22.50 12.04 4.64
CA VAL A 44 -23.90 11.65 4.38
C VAL A 44 -24.55 10.87 5.51
N GLY A 45 -23.76 10.20 6.35
CA GLY A 45 -24.28 9.44 7.49
C GLY A 45 -23.29 8.42 8.05
N LYS A 46 -23.70 7.83 9.17
CA LYS A 46 -22.99 6.73 9.83
C LYS A 46 -23.42 5.39 9.20
N THR A 47 -22.47 4.48 8.97
CA THR A 47 -22.72 3.19 8.33
C THR A 47 -22.58 2.02 9.31
N ASN A 48 -23.41 1.00 9.11
CA ASN A 48 -23.42 -0.22 9.92
C ASN A 48 -22.07 -0.95 9.86
N LEU A 49 -21.77 -1.73 10.91
CA LEU A 49 -20.56 -2.51 11.07
C LEU A 49 -20.82 -3.81 11.86
N ASP A 50 -19.91 -4.79 11.79
CA ASP A 50 -19.85 -5.82 12.84
C ASP A 50 -19.56 -5.14 14.19
N GLN A 51 -20.33 -5.48 15.22
CA GLN A 51 -20.31 -4.80 16.52
C GLN A 51 -18.89 -4.71 17.12
N PHE A 52 -18.53 -3.51 17.61
CA PHE A 52 -17.19 -3.16 18.09
C PHE A 52 -16.07 -3.54 17.09
N ALA A 53 -16.36 -3.40 15.79
CA ALA A 53 -15.48 -3.77 14.68
C ALA A 53 -14.96 -5.23 14.76
N THR A 54 -15.71 -6.13 15.40
CA THR A 54 -15.30 -7.51 15.68
C THR A 54 -15.91 -8.50 14.68
N GLY A 55 -15.36 -8.52 13.47
CA GLY A 55 -15.75 -9.48 12.44
C GLY A 55 -15.17 -9.14 11.07
N LEU A 56 -15.28 -10.10 10.15
CA LEU A 56 -14.92 -9.98 8.75
C LEU A 56 -16.09 -10.24 7.82
N ASN A 57 -17.33 -10.30 8.33
CA ASN A 57 -18.47 -10.81 7.58
C ASN A 57 -19.65 -9.83 7.45
N GLY A 58 -19.87 -8.91 8.39
CA GLY A 58 -20.93 -7.90 8.32
C GLY A 58 -22.30 -8.36 8.83
N THR A 59 -22.40 -9.54 9.45
CA THR A 59 -23.66 -10.09 10.02
C THR A 59 -23.78 -9.90 11.53
N ARG A 60 -22.70 -9.50 12.23
CA ARG A 60 -22.64 -9.39 13.69
C ARG A 60 -23.13 -8.03 14.18
N SER A 61 -24.32 -7.62 13.76
CA SER A 61 -24.91 -6.33 14.12
C SER A 61 -26.38 -6.48 14.53
N PRO A 62 -26.81 -5.89 15.66
CA PRO A 62 -28.21 -5.83 16.04
C PRO A 62 -29.04 -4.96 15.08
N TYR A 63 -28.40 -4.09 14.30
CA TYR A 63 -29.05 -3.33 13.22
C TYR A 63 -29.35 -4.17 11.98
N GLY A 64 -28.99 -5.46 11.99
CA GLY A 64 -29.22 -6.41 10.92
C GLY A 64 -27.96 -6.68 10.09
N ALA A 65 -27.96 -7.85 9.44
CA ALA A 65 -26.88 -8.26 8.56
C ALA A 65 -26.84 -7.37 7.31
N CYS A 66 -25.67 -6.78 7.04
CA CYS A 66 -25.47 -6.01 5.82
C CYS A 66 -25.26 -6.95 4.63
N ARG A 67 -26.12 -6.83 3.62
CA ARG A 67 -26.16 -7.72 2.45
C ARG A 67 -25.18 -7.26 1.37
N ASN A 68 -24.62 -8.22 0.63
CA ASN A 68 -23.71 -7.94 -0.48
C ASN A 68 -24.39 -7.11 -1.60
N ALA A 69 -23.64 -6.18 -2.21
CA ALA A 69 -24.17 -5.29 -3.24
C ALA A 69 -24.56 -5.97 -4.56
N PHE A 70 -24.00 -7.16 -4.86
CA PHE A 70 -24.25 -7.91 -6.08
C PHE A 70 -25.26 -9.06 -5.88
N ASN A 71 -25.23 -9.71 -4.72
CA ASN A 71 -26.18 -10.78 -4.40
C ASN A 71 -26.62 -10.71 -2.92
N PRO A 72 -27.86 -10.30 -2.62
CA PRO A 72 -28.30 -10.02 -1.26
C PRO A 72 -28.34 -11.25 -0.32
N ASP A 73 -28.23 -12.47 -0.85
CA ASP A 73 -28.14 -13.69 -0.06
C ASP A 73 -26.75 -13.91 0.57
N PHE A 74 -25.74 -13.18 0.07
CA PHE A 74 -24.35 -13.29 0.51
C PHE A 74 -23.95 -12.19 1.48
N ILE A 75 -22.96 -12.50 2.29
CA ILE A 75 -22.37 -11.54 3.21
C ILE A 75 -21.72 -10.37 2.45
N SER A 76 -21.85 -9.16 2.97
CA SER A 76 -21.14 -7.99 2.43
C SER A 76 -19.64 -7.99 2.76
N GLY A 77 -19.23 -8.79 3.74
CA GLY A 77 -17.91 -8.66 4.35
C GLY A 77 -17.93 -7.60 5.45
N GLY A 78 -17.01 -7.72 6.39
CA GLY A 78 -16.96 -6.86 7.56
C GLY A 78 -15.53 -6.56 8.01
N SER A 79 -15.35 -5.81 9.10
CA SER A 79 -16.42 -5.20 9.89
C SER A 79 -16.97 -3.91 9.26
N SER A 80 -16.31 -3.31 8.27
CA SER A 80 -16.77 -2.05 7.63
C SER A 80 -17.85 -2.29 6.56
N SER A 81 -18.88 -3.06 6.91
CA SER A 81 -19.86 -3.62 5.98
C SER A 81 -20.69 -2.55 5.28
N GLY A 82 -21.32 -1.65 6.04
CA GLY A 82 -22.13 -0.57 5.48
C GLY A 82 -21.31 0.44 4.68
N SER A 83 -20.05 0.70 5.08
CA SER A 83 -19.13 1.58 4.34
C SER A 83 -18.86 1.06 2.92
N ALA A 84 -18.60 -0.24 2.78
CA ALA A 84 -18.35 -0.85 1.47
C ALA A 84 -19.62 -0.87 0.61
N VAL A 85 -20.74 -1.33 1.17
CA VAL A 85 -22.00 -1.41 0.42
C VAL A 85 -22.48 -0.03 -0.06
N ALA A 86 -22.34 1.01 0.77
CA ALA A 86 -22.70 2.38 0.39
C ALA A 86 -21.93 2.89 -0.84
N VAL A 87 -20.62 2.60 -0.92
CA VAL A 87 -19.79 3.01 -2.07
C VAL A 87 -20.10 2.14 -3.29
N ALA A 88 -20.22 0.83 -3.11
CA ALA A 88 -20.49 -0.09 -4.22
C ALA A 88 -21.83 0.18 -4.92
N LEU A 89 -22.84 0.62 -4.17
CA LEU A 89 -24.14 1.02 -4.72
C LEU A 89 -24.17 2.48 -5.23
N GLY A 90 -23.06 3.22 -5.18
CA GLY A 90 -22.98 4.60 -5.63
C GLY A 90 -23.70 5.61 -4.73
N LEU A 91 -24.02 5.25 -3.49
CA LEU A 91 -24.66 6.15 -2.51
C LEU A 91 -23.67 7.18 -1.94
N ALA A 92 -22.38 6.88 -1.99
CA ALA A 92 -21.30 7.78 -1.60
C ALA A 92 -20.12 7.64 -2.58
N SER A 93 -19.36 8.72 -2.79
CA SER A 93 -18.21 8.73 -3.69
C SER A 93 -17.02 7.94 -3.11
N PHE A 94 -16.90 7.95 -1.78
CA PHE A 94 -15.96 7.15 -1.00
C PHE A 94 -16.54 6.95 0.41
N SER A 95 -15.92 6.08 1.19
CA SER A 95 -16.28 5.93 2.59
C SER A 95 -15.07 5.61 3.47
N LEU A 96 -15.20 5.93 4.75
CA LEU A 96 -14.25 5.54 5.77
C LEU A 96 -14.67 4.22 6.40
N GLY A 97 -13.72 3.32 6.57
CA GLY A 97 -13.79 2.12 7.39
C GLY A 97 -12.73 2.13 8.48
N THR A 98 -12.61 1.01 9.18
CA THR A 98 -11.43 0.70 9.98
C THR A 98 -10.95 -0.70 9.64
N ASP A 99 -9.67 -0.94 9.87
CA ASP A 99 -9.00 -2.19 9.55
C ASP A 99 -7.89 -2.52 10.55
N THR A 100 -8.18 -3.48 11.42
CA THR A 100 -7.20 -4.15 12.28
C THR A 100 -6.64 -5.41 11.61
N ALA A 101 -7.53 -6.18 10.96
CA ALA A 101 -7.28 -7.57 10.58
C ALA A 101 -7.97 -7.99 9.27
N GLY A 102 -8.48 -7.03 8.49
CA GLY A 102 -9.10 -7.27 7.18
C GLY A 102 -10.31 -6.38 6.91
N SER A 103 -10.73 -5.57 7.88
CA SER A 103 -12.02 -4.88 7.85
C SER A 103 -12.14 -3.73 6.82
N GLY A 104 -11.04 -3.31 6.20
CA GLY A 104 -10.98 -2.40 5.05
C GLY A 104 -10.71 -3.13 3.73
N ARG A 105 -10.41 -4.43 3.78
CA ARG A 105 -9.96 -5.24 2.63
C ARG A 105 -11.02 -6.25 2.20
N VAL A 106 -11.50 -7.09 3.12
CA VAL A 106 -12.52 -8.13 2.84
C VAL A 106 -13.80 -7.53 2.25
N PRO A 107 -14.40 -6.46 2.82
CA PRO A 107 -15.58 -5.85 2.23
C PRO A 107 -15.34 -5.25 0.84
N ALA A 108 -14.12 -4.81 0.54
CA ALA A 108 -13.79 -4.23 -0.77
C ALA A 108 -13.82 -5.31 -1.85
N ALA A 109 -13.19 -6.46 -1.60
CA ALA A 109 -13.19 -7.59 -2.52
C ALA A 109 -14.59 -8.13 -2.79
N PHE A 110 -15.45 -8.18 -1.76
CA PHE A 110 -16.81 -8.68 -1.89
C PHE A 110 -17.77 -7.70 -2.55
N ASN A 111 -17.42 -6.42 -2.69
CA ASN A 111 -18.30 -5.41 -3.31
C ASN A 111 -17.66 -4.70 -4.49
N HIS A 112 -16.62 -5.30 -5.10
CA HIS A 112 -15.96 -4.79 -6.30
C HIS A 112 -15.42 -3.34 -6.14
N LEU A 113 -14.69 -3.10 -5.04
CA LEU A 113 -14.13 -1.79 -4.70
C LEU A 113 -12.61 -1.84 -4.57
N VAL A 114 -12.00 -0.66 -4.61
CA VAL A 114 -10.67 -0.46 -4.04
C VAL A 114 -10.81 -0.24 -2.54
N GLY A 115 -10.11 -1.07 -1.75
CA GLY A 115 -10.04 -0.97 -0.29
C GLY A 115 -8.62 -0.70 0.14
N HIS A 116 -8.29 0.55 0.43
CA HIS A 116 -6.95 0.93 0.87
C HIS A 116 -6.87 0.91 2.40
N LYS A 117 -5.92 0.12 2.91
CA LYS A 117 -5.49 0.12 4.30
C LYS A 117 -4.14 0.83 4.37
N PRO A 118 -4.12 2.10 4.78
CA PRO A 118 -2.88 2.87 4.86
C PRO A 118 -1.90 2.27 5.85
N SER A 119 -0.63 2.64 5.72
CA SER A 119 0.38 2.48 6.77
C SER A 119 -0.19 2.88 8.14
N CYS A 120 0.03 2.07 9.18
CA CYS A 120 -0.54 2.34 10.50
C CYS A 120 -0.11 3.74 10.98
N GLY A 121 -1.02 4.51 11.60
CA GLY A 121 -0.73 5.88 12.05
C GLY A 121 -0.65 6.96 10.95
N ALA A 122 -0.74 6.63 9.65
CA ALA A 122 -0.80 7.63 8.58
C ALA A 122 -2.09 8.46 8.64
N LEU A 123 -3.21 7.80 8.95
CA LEU A 123 -4.47 8.43 9.31
C LEU A 123 -4.63 8.38 10.82
N SER A 124 -5.02 9.50 11.43
CA SER A 124 -5.28 9.53 12.88
C SER A 124 -6.50 8.70 13.25
N THR A 125 -6.40 8.01 14.38
CA THR A 125 -7.46 7.25 15.04
C THR A 125 -8.15 8.05 16.16
N ARG A 126 -7.81 9.33 16.34
CA ARG A 126 -8.49 10.19 17.32
C ARG A 126 -9.95 10.40 16.92
N GLY A 127 -10.86 10.08 17.86
CA GLY A 127 -12.31 10.03 17.62
C GLY A 127 -12.77 8.74 16.95
N VAL A 128 -11.99 7.67 17.04
CA VAL A 128 -12.40 6.32 16.63
C VAL A 128 -12.53 5.46 17.89
N VAL A 129 -13.66 4.75 18.03
CA VAL A 129 -13.83 3.74 19.09
C VAL A 129 -12.85 2.59 18.80
N PRO A 130 -11.87 2.33 19.68
CA PRO A 130 -10.81 1.36 19.40
C PRO A 130 -11.34 -0.08 19.36
N ALA A 131 -10.79 -0.89 18.47
CA ALA A 131 -10.96 -2.34 18.47
C ALA A 131 -9.67 -3.01 18.95
N CYS A 132 -8.52 -2.71 18.35
CA CYS A 132 -7.22 -3.04 18.92
C CYS A 132 -6.33 -1.82 18.70
N ARG A 133 -6.24 -0.94 19.69
CA ARG A 133 -5.69 0.41 19.52
C ARG A 133 -4.30 0.42 18.91
N SER A 134 -3.43 -0.50 19.34
CA SER A 134 -2.07 -0.60 18.82
C SER A 134 -1.95 -1.05 17.36
N LEU A 135 -3.02 -1.61 16.80
CA LEU A 135 -3.07 -2.18 15.46
C LEU A 135 -4.07 -1.47 14.54
N ASP A 136 -4.94 -0.60 15.05
CA ASP A 136 -6.02 -0.04 14.27
C ASP A 136 -5.53 0.95 13.21
N ALA A 137 -6.10 0.83 12.01
CA ALA A 137 -5.96 1.81 10.94
C ALA A 137 -7.36 2.23 10.46
N VAL A 138 -7.57 3.54 10.26
CA VAL A 138 -8.69 4.00 9.43
C VAL A 138 -8.41 3.56 7.99
N SER A 139 -9.42 3.02 7.31
CA SER A 139 -9.31 2.55 5.93
C SER A 139 -10.23 3.34 5.00
N ILE A 140 -9.93 3.27 3.70
CA ILE A 140 -10.64 4.01 2.66
C ILE A 140 -11.25 3.00 1.67
N PHE A 141 -12.55 3.12 1.41
CA PHE A 141 -13.18 2.48 0.27
C PHE A 141 -13.46 3.51 -0.82
N ALA A 142 -13.08 3.18 -2.05
CA ALA A 142 -13.34 4.01 -3.22
C ALA A 142 -13.67 3.14 -4.44
N LEU A 143 -14.27 3.77 -5.45
CA LEU A 143 -14.55 3.11 -6.74
C LEU A 143 -13.29 3.00 -7.61
N THR A 144 -12.31 3.88 -7.42
CA THR A 144 -11.03 3.89 -8.17
C THR A 144 -9.84 4.02 -7.22
N ALA A 145 -8.66 3.59 -7.67
CA ALA A 145 -7.43 3.75 -6.90
C ALA A 145 -7.02 5.22 -6.79
N GLU A 146 -7.31 6.01 -7.82
CA GLU A 146 -7.09 7.45 -7.90
C GLU A 146 -7.90 8.20 -6.84
N ASP A 147 -9.17 7.84 -6.65
CA ASP A 147 -10.00 8.43 -5.60
C ASP A 147 -9.53 8.04 -4.20
N ALA A 148 -9.06 6.79 -4.02
CA ALA A 148 -8.44 6.38 -2.77
C ALA A 148 -7.17 7.19 -2.46
N GLU A 149 -6.34 7.48 -3.47
CA GLU A 149 -5.14 8.32 -3.33
C GLU A 149 -5.49 9.76 -2.94
N ARG A 150 -6.50 10.36 -3.59
CA ARG A 150 -6.99 11.71 -3.23
C ARG A 150 -7.46 11.79 -1.78
N VAL A 151 -8.27 10.81 -1.36
CA VAL A 151 -8.78 10.76 0.01
C VAL A 151 -7.62 10.60 0.98
N LEU A 152 -6.66 9.72 0.69
CA LEU A 152 -5.48 9.54 1.54
C LEU A 152 -4.65 10.82 1.64
N ALA A 153 -4.35 11.47 0.52
CA ALA A 153 -3.55 12.69 0.48
C ALA A 153 -4.15 13.84 1.30
N VAL A 154 -5.49 13.91 1.37
CA VAL A 154 -6.21 14.91 2.18
C VAL A 154 -6.29 14.50 3.66
N ALA A 155 -6.60 13.23 3.92
CA ALA A 155 -6.91 12.74 5.26
C ALA A 155 -5.64 12.46 6.10
N ALA A 156 -4.53 12.12 5.43
CA ALA A 156 -3.27 11.81 6.07
C ALA A 156 -2.64 13.04 6.73
N GLY A 157 -1.97 12.79 7.84
CA GLY A 157 -1.25 13.84 8.55
C GLY A 157 -1.03 13.47 10.00
N PHE A 158 0.17 13.79 10.48
CA PHE A 158 0.54 13.60 11.87
C PHE A 158 -0.43 14.33 12.80
N ASP A 159 -0.92 13.64 13.81
CA ASP A 159 -1.73 14.20 14.89
C ASP A 159 -1.00 13.99 16.22
N ALA A 160 -0.48 15.06 16.80
CA ALA A 160 0.26 15.01 18.05
C ALA A 160 -0.59 14.56 19.26
N ASN A 161 -1.92 14.48 19.11
CA ASN A 161 -2.85 14.03 20.16
C ASN A 161 -3.30 12.57 19.97
N ASP A 162 -2.70 11.85 19.03
CA ASP A 162 -2.93 10.44 18.79
C ASP A 162 -1.61 9.70 18.99
N GLU A 163 -1.56 8.86 20.02
CA GLU A 163 -0.35 8.16 20.47
C GLU A 163 0.24 7.20 19.41
N TYR A 164 -0.55 6.78 18.41
CA TYR A 164 -0.11 5.90 17.33
C TYR A 164 0.08 6.63 16.00
N SER A 165 -0.16 7.95 15.94
CA SER A 165 0.03 8.72 14.71
C SER A 165 1.50 8.79 14.32
N ARG A 166 1.77 8.68 13.02
CA ARG A 166 3.12 8.79 12.44
C ARG A 166 3.10 9.81 11.30
N PRO A 167 4.15 10.63 11.15
CA PRO A 167 4.32 11.42 9.95
C PRO A 167 4.32 10.52 8.71
N LEU A 168 3.67 10.97 7.64
CA LEU A 168 3.74 10.29 6.36
C LEU A 168 5.17 10.40 5.81
N ALA A 169 5.92 9.31 5.84
CA ALA A 169 7.23 9.25 5.23
C ALA A 169 7.09 9.11 3.70
N PRO A 170 8.05 9.64 2.93
CA PRO A 170 8.02 9.49 1.49
C PRO A 170 8.29 8.05 1.06
N HIS A 171 7.69 7.63 -0.04
CA HIS A 171 7.78 6.25 -0.52
C HIS A 171 9.15 5.93 -1.14
N GLY A 172 9.46 4.64 -1.17
CA GLY A 172 10.65 4.10 -1.82
C GLY A 172 10.50 3.99 -3.32
N PHE A 173 11.08 2.94 -3.90
CA PHE A 173 10.85 2.56 -5.29
C PHE A 173 9.36 2.42 -5.62
N ASP A 174 8.91 3.14 -6.64
CA ASP A 174 7.54 3.09 -7.12
C ASP A 174 7.31 1.91 -8.08
N PHE A 175 7.17 0.71 -7.50
CA PHE A 175 6.86 -0.51 -8.24
C PHE A 175 5.53 -0.41 -9.01
N GLY A 176 4.62 0.46 -8.59
CA GLY A 176 3.35 0.64 -9.28
C GLY A 176 3.50 1.32 -10.63
N ARG A 177 4.50 2.18 -10.82
CA ARG A 177 4.77 2.83 -12.11
C ARG A 177 5.93 2.24 -12.89
N ALA A 178 6.77 1.45 -12.24
CA ALA A 178 7.90 0.82 -12.89
C ALA A 178 7.46 -0.09 -14.05
N ALA A 179 8.27 -0.10 -15.11
CA ALA A 179 8.11 -1.01 -16.24
C ALA A 179 8.35 -2.47 -15.83
N GLY A 180 9.14 -2.71 -14.78
CA GLY A 180 9.37 -4.02 -14.20
C GLY A 180 9.52 -3.96 -12.68
N PHE A 181 9.00 -4.96 -12.00
CA PHE A 181 9.03 -5.10 -10.54
C PHE A 181 8.95 -6.58 -10.13
N ARG A 182 9.29 -6.91 -8.88
CA ARG A 182 9.18 -8.27 -8.34
C ARG A 182 7.96 -8.35 -7.43
N PHE A 183 7.11 -9.37 -7.62
CA PHE A 183 6.00 -9.62 -6.71
C PHE A 183 6.10 -10.99 -6.04
N GLY A 184 5.94 -11.00 -4.72
CA GLY A 184 5.87 -12.21 -3.91
C GLY A 184 4.55 -12.94 -4.15
N LEU A 185 4.65 -14.23 -4.47
CA LEU A 185 3.55 -15.14 -4.70
C LEU A 185 3.64 -16.30 -3.70
N PRO A 186 2.65 -16.48 -2.80
CA PRO A 186 2.65 -17.61 -1.88
C PRO A 186 2.79 -18.95 -2.61
N ARG A 187 3.53 -19.89 -2.01
CA ARG A 187 3.62 -21.28 -2.51
C ARG A 187 2.22 -21.87 -2.66
N GLN A 188 2.06 -22.80 -3.60
CA GLN A 188 0.78 -23.43 -3.86
C GLN A 188 0.14 -24.07 -2.62
N LYS A 189 0.92 -24.67 -1.72
CA LYS A 189 0.41 -25.27 -0.47
C LYS A 189 -0.16 -24.25 0.52
N ASP A 190 0.29 -23.00 0.42
CA ASP A 190 -0.13 -21.89 1.28
C ASP A 190 -1.35 -21.15 0.70
N LEU A 191 -1.86 -21.58 -0.47
CA LEU A 191 -3.06 -21.06 -1.09
C LEU A 191 -4.30 -21.87 -0.66
N GLN A 192 -5.20 -21.24 0.09
CA GLN A 192 -6.41 -21.81 0.66
C GLN A 192 -7.64 -21.07 0.11
N PHE A 193 -8.45 -21.79 -0.67
CA PHE A 193 -9.72 -21.29 -1.24
C PHE A 193 -10.96 -21.93 -0.62
N PHE A 194 -10.79 -22.82 0.37
CA PHE A 194 -11.88 -23.42 1.14
C PHE A 194 -13.00 -24.04 0.27
N GLY A 195 -12.61 -24.68 -0.84
CA GLY A 195 -13.54 -25.29 -1.80
C GLY A 195 -14.06 -24.36 -2.90
N ASN A 196 -13.64 -23.09 -2.94
CA ASN A 196 -14.07 -22.13 -3.96
C ASN A 196 -13.14 -22.14 -5.19
N ALA A 197 -13.48 -22.96 -6.18
CA ALA A 197 -12.75 -23.04 -7.45
C ALA A 197 -12.84 -21.74 -8.30
N GLY A 198 -13.89 -20.92 -8.10
CA GLY A 198 -14.04 -19.64 -8.78
C GLY A 198 -12.99 -18.63 -8.32
N ALA A 199 -12.80 -18.52 -7.00
CA ALA A 199 -11.77 -17.70 -6.37
C ALA A 199 -10.36 -18.16 -6.77
N GLU A 200 -10.09 -19.46 -6.76
CA GLU A 200 -8.79 -20.03 -7.19
C GLU A 200 -8.44 -19.63 -8.63
N ARG A 201 -9.38 -19.79 -9.55
CA ARG A 201 -9.21 -19.41 -10.96
C ARG A 201 -8.95 -17.92 -11.13
N LEU A 202 -9.69 -17.06 -10.42
CA LEU A 202 -9.53 -15.61 -10.52
C LEU A 202 -8.22 -15.13 -9.90
N PHE A 203 -7.73 -15.80 -8.85
CA PHE A 203 -6.40 -15.56 -8.33
C PHE A 203 -5.32 -15.91 -9.35
N ALA A 204 -5.40 -17.08 -9.98
CA ALA A 204 -4.47 -17.47 -11.04
C ALA A 204 -4.47 -16.46 -12.21
N ALA A 205 -5.64 -15.98 -12.63
CA ALA A 205 -5.75 -14.93 -13.64
C ALA A 205 -5.13 -13.60 -13.20
N SER A 206 -5.17 -13.28 -11.90
CA SER A 206 -4.55 -12.07 -11.35
C SER A 206 -3.02 -12.15 -11.34
N VAL A 207 -2.46 -13.33 -11.11
CA VAL A 207 -1.02 -13.59 -11.23
C VAL A 207 -0.54 -13.35 -12.66
N GLU A 208 -1.25 -13.88 -13.65
CA GLU A 208 -0.92 -13.66 -15.07
C GLU A 208 -1.08 -12.18 -15.48
N ARG A 209 -2.08 -11.49 -14.91
CA ARG A 209 -2.25 -10.05 -15.11
C ARG A 209 -1.06 -9.25 -14.58
N LEU A 210 -0.59 -9.52 -13.36
CA LEU A 210 0.62 -8.84 -12.85
C LEU A 210 1.85 -9.11 -13.72
N LYS A 211 2.02 -10.34 -14.24
CA LYS A 211 3.09 -10.64 -15.19
C LYS A 211 2.99 -9.80 -16.46
N SER A 212 1.80 -9.66 -17.02
CA SER A 212 1.57 -8.81 -18.20
C SER A 212 1.85 -7.32 -17.95
N LEU A 213 1.77 -6.89 -16.69
CA LEU A 213 2.12 -5.54 -16.24
C LEU A 213 3.62 -5.39 -15.94
N GLY A 214 4.46 -6.37 -16.27
CA GLY A 214 5.91 -6.32 -16.03
C GLY A 214 6.35 -6.88 -14.68
N GLY A 215 5.44 -7.52 -13.94
CA GLY A 215 5.76 -8.19 -12.69
C GLY A 215 6.51 -9.51 -12.91
N THR A 216 7.58 -9.74 -12.15
CA THR A 216 8.24 -11.05 -12.03
C THR A 216 7.79 -11.72 -10.75
N ALA A 217 7.16 -12.89 -10.86
CA ALA A 217 6.74 -13.67 -9.70
C ALA A 217 7.96 -14.25 -8.96
N VAL A 218 7.97 -14.09 -7.64
CA VAL A 218 8.94 -14.70 -6.73
C VAL A 218 8.16 -15.53 -5.73
N GLU A 219 8.43 -16.83 -5.68
CA GLU A 219 7.74 -17.71 -4.74
C GLU A 219 8.15 -17.36 -3.30
N ILE A 220 7.17 -17.24 -2.39
CA ILE A 220 7.39 -16.92 -0.98
C ILE A 220 6.77 -17.96 -0.04
N ASP A 221 7.44 -18.17 1.08
CA ASP A 221 6.93 -18.95 2.21
C ASP A 221 5.96 -18.08 3.04
N LEU A 222 4.67 -18.46 3.08
CA LEU A 222 3.68 -17.73 3.86
C LEU A 222 3.58 -18.22 5.32
N ASP A 223 4.20 -19.34 5.69
CA ASP A 223 4.06 -19.95 7.02
C ASP A 223 4.39 -18.95 8.16
N PRO A 224 5.49 -18.15 8.12
CA PRO A 224 5.79 -17.16 9.16
C PRO A 224 4.74 -16.03 9.27
N PHE A 225 4.13 -15.65 8.14
CA PHE A 225 3.04 -14.68 8.12
C PHE A 225 1.77 -15.29 8.73
N LEU A 226 1.46 -16.54 8.39
CA LEU A 226 0.31 -17.27 8.94
C LEU A 226 0.48 -17.52 10.45
N ASP A 227 1.68 -17.85 10.91
CA ASP A 227 1.97 -17.97 12.34
C ASP A 227 1.80 -16.63 13.06
N THR A 228 2.21 -15.52 12.43
CA THR A 228 1.94 -14.18 12.95
C THR A 228 0.43 -13.90 13.01
N ALA A 229 -0.33 -14.29 11.99
CA ALA A 229 -1.79 -14.15 11.99
C ALA A 229 -2.47 -14.92 13.13
N ARG A 230 -1.95 -16.10 13.52
CA ARG A 230 -2.48 -16.87 14.66
C ARG A 230 -2.29 -16.14 15.99
N LEU A 231 -1.23 -15.34 16.12
CA LEU A 231 -0.99 -14.55 17.33
C LEU A 231 -2.11 -13.53 17.61
N LEU A 232 -2.79 -13.00 16.60
CA LEU A 232 -3.81 -11.97 16.78
C LEU A 232 -4.96 -12.42 17.69
N TYR A 233 -5.50 -13.63 17.47
CA TYR A 233 -6.61 -14.18 18.23
C TYR A 233 -6.18 -15.23 19.26
N GLY A 234 -5.00 -15.84 19.09
CA GLY A 234 -4.41 -16.76 20.07
C GLY A 234 -3.49 -16.09 21.11
N GLY A 235 -3.24 -14.79 20.98
CA GLY A 235 -2.36 -14.00 21.84
C GLY A 235 -3.06 -12.79 22.48
N PRO A 236 -2.29 -11.83 23.02
CA PRO A 236 -2.79 -10.80 23.93
C PRO A 236 -3.64 -9.69 23.28
N TRP A 237 -3.66 -9.54 21.95
CA TRP A 237 -4.32 -8.40 21.31
C TRP A 237 -5.85 -8.39 21.46
N VAL A 238 -6.46 -9.54 21.76
CA VAL A 238 -7.88 -9.57 22.13
C VAL A 238 -8.15 -8.84 23.46
N ALA A 239 -7.15 -8.71 24.35
CA ALA A 239 -7.25 -7.89 25.54
C ALA A 239 -7.38 -6.40 25.24
N GLU A 240 -6.92 -5.91 24.08
CA GLU A 240 -7.16 -4.51 23.69
C GLU A 240 -8.63 -4.25 23.36
N ARG A 241 -9.34 -5.24 22.79
CA ARG A 241 -10.80 -5.13 22.57
C ARG A 241 -11.54 -5.04 23.89
N TYR A 242 -11.17 -5.91 24.83
CA TYR A 242 -11.73 -5.87 26.18
C TYR A 242 -11.42 -4.53 26.85
N LEU A 243 -10.17 -4.06 26.82
CA LEU A 243 -9.75 -2.79 27.40
C LEU A 243 -10.53 -1.60 26.84
N ALA A 244 -10.78 -1.57 25.53
CA ALA A 244 -11.47 -0.46 24.87
C ALA A 244 -12.92 -0.24 25.36
N ILE A 245 -13.58 -1.31 25.81
CA ILE A 245 -14.98 -1.25 26.28
C ILE A 245 -15.17 -1.88 27.66
N ARG A 246 -14.11 -2.05 28.45
CA ARG A 246 -14.11 -2.87 29.68
C ARG A 246 -15.27 -2.52 30.62
N ASP A 247 -15.39 -1.25 30.96
CA ASP A 247 -16.37 -0.80 31.93
C ASP A 247 -17.81 -1.03 31.42
N PHE A 248 -18.03 -0.90 30.10
CA PHE A 248 -19.31 -1.24 29.47
C PHE A 248 -19.53 -2.76 29.42
N PHE A 249 -18.51 -3.53 29.04
CA PHE A 249 -18.55 -4.98 28.96
C PHE A 249 -18.86 -5.62 30.31
N ASP A 250 -18.21 -5.19 31.39
CA ASP A 250 -18.41 -5.71 32.74
C ASP A 250 -19.81 -5.33 33.29
N ALA A 251 -20.34 -4.17 32.92
CA ALA A 251 -21.64 -3.70 33.39
C ALA A 251 -22.82 -4.32 32.62
N GLN A 252 -22.70 -4.51 31.30
CA GLN A 252 -23.80 -4.90 30.41
C GLN A 252 -23.42 -5.97 29.37
N PRO A 253 -22.82 -7.10 29.77
CA PRO A 253 -22.31 -8.10 28.83
C PRO A 253 -23.42 -8.70 27.96
N ASP A 254 -24.67 -8.78 28.43
CA ASP A 254 -25.79 -9.38 27.69
C ASP A 254 -26.32 -8.54 26.52
N THR A 255 -25.90 -7.28 26.42
CA THR A 255 -26.23 -6.39 25.29
C THR A 255 -25.32 -6.61 24.07
N ILE A 256 -24.19 -7.31 24.28
CA ILE A 256 -23.18 -7.54 23.26
C ILE A 256 -23.56 -8.77 22.44
N PHE A 257 -23.51 -8.63 21.12
CA PHE A 257 -23.84 -9.66 20.14
C PHE A 257 -23.07 -10.96 20.46
N PRO A 258 -23.70 -12.15 20.57
CA PRO A 258 -23.08 -13.27 21.30
C PRO A 258 -21.70 -13.73 20.79
N PRO A 259 -21.46 -13.89 19.46
CA PRO A 259 -20.12 -14.18 18.95
C PRO A 259 -19.08 -13.10 19.26
N VAL A 260 -19.48 -11.82 19.29
CA VAL A 260 -18.59 -10.69 19.63
C VAL A 260 -18.25 -10.74 21.11
N ARG A 261 -19.25 -11.01 21.96
CA ARG A 261 -19.07 -11.17 23.40
C ARG A 261 -18.10 -12.29 23.75
N GLU A 262 -18.25 -13.46 23.13
CA GLU A 262 -17.36 -14.61 23.33
C GLU A 262 -15.91 -14.25 23.00
N ILE A 263 -15.67 -13.57 21.87
CA ILE A 263 -14.34 -13.14 21.46
C ILE A 263 -13.75 -12.14 22.46
N ILE A 264 -14.50 -11.09 22.82
CA ILE A 264 -14.00 -10.04 23.73
C ILE A 264 -13.74 -10.59 25.14
N ALA A 265 -14.56 -11.52 25.62
CA ALA A 265 -14.37 -12.18 26.91
C ALA A 265 -13.00 -12.88 27.02
N GLY A 266 -12.48 -13.42 25.91
CA GLY A 266 -11.16 -14.05 25.85
C GLY A 266 -10.00 -13.11 26.21
N GLY A 267 -10.21 -11.79 26.18
CA GLY A 267 -9.22 -10.79 26.57
C GLY A 267 -9.12 -10.50 28.07
N ARG A 268 -10.01 -11.06 28.90
CA ARG A 268 -10.12 -10.70 30.32
C ARG A 268 -8.96 -11.20 31.18
N ASP A 269 -8.54 -12.45 30.95
CA ASP A 269 -7.66 -13.19 31.86
C ASP A 269 -6.24 -13.38 31.28
N ILE A 270 -5.79 -12.46 30.43
CA ILE A 270 -4.45 -12.48 29.82
C ILE A 270 -3.45 -11.78 30.75
N SER A 271 -2.40 -12.49 31.18
CA SER A 271 -1.41 -11.91 32.08
C SER A 271 -0.43 -10.98 31.36
N ALA A 272 0.23 -10.10 32.12
CA ALA A 272 1.34 -9.31 31.60
C ALA A 272 2.49 -10.19 31.07
N ALA A 273 2.77 -11.32 31.74
CA ALA A 273 3.81 -12.26 31.30
C ALA A 273 3.46 -12.91 29.96
N ASP A 274 2.21 -13.34 29.77
CA ASP A 274 1.72 -13.86 28.48
C ASP A 274 1.84 -12.79 27.39
N THR A 275 1.51 -11.55 27.72
CA THR A 275 1.61 -10.42 26.80
C THR A 275 3.04 -10.22 26.30
N PHE A 276 4.02 -10.11 27.22
CA PHE A 276 5.42 -9.94 26.84
C PHE A 276 5.99 -11.15 26.10
N ALA A 277 5.59 -12.37 26.47
CA ALA A 277 6.00 -13.58 25.76
C ALA A 277 5.56 -13.54 24.28
N HIS A 278 4.31 -13.16 24.01
CA HIS A 278 3.80 -13.04 22.64
C HIS A 278 4.41 -11.87 21.87
N LEU A 279 4.76 -10.76 22.53
CA LEU A 279 5.51 -9.66 21.90
C LEU A 279 6.91 -10.11 21.46
N HIS A 280 7.59 -10.95 22.25
CA HIS A 280 8.87 -11.54 21.85
C HIS A 280 8.71 -12.49 20.65
N THR A 281 7.66 -13.31 20.64
CA THR A 281 7.32 -14.18 19.50
C THR A 281 7.04 -13.37 18.24
N LEU A 282 6.23 -12.32 18.34
CA LEU A 282 5.97 -11.40 17.23
C LEU A 282 7.26 -10.77 16.70
N ARG A 283 8.16 -10.35 17.59
CA ARG A 283 9.44 -9.75 17.18
C ARG A 283 10.31 -10.76 16.41
N ALA A 284 10.34 -12.01 16.84
CA ALA A 284 11.08 -13.07 16.15
C ALA A 284 10.48 -13.37 14.77
N LEU A 285 9.15 -13.54 14.68
CA LEU A 285 8.46 -13.78 13.41
C LEU A 285 8.60 -12.59 12.46
N LYS A 286 8.51 -11.36 12.97
CA LYS A 286 8.70 -10.15 12.16
C LYS A 286 10.08 -10.12 11.51
N ARG A 287 11.15 -10.50 12.22
CA ARG A 287 12.49 -10.59 11.63
C ARG A 287 12.54 -11.57 10.46
N THR A 288 11.86 -12.71 10.56
CA THR A 288 11.77 -13.69 9.47
C THR A 288 10.96 -13.13 8.29
N CYS A 289 9.80 -12.52 8.56
CA CYS A 289 8.96 -11.92 7.54
C CYS A 289 9.65 -10.75 6.83
N ASP A 290 10.39 -9.92 7.58
CA ASP A 290 11.08 -8.74 7.06
C ASP A 290 12.14 -9.13 6.01
N ALA A 291 12.75 -10.32 6.14
CA ALA A 291 13.75 -10.80 5.19
C ALA A 291 13.18 -11.06 3.78
N VAL A 292 11.88 -11.36 3.66
CA VAL A 292 11.22 -11.63 2.38
C VAL A 292 11.22 -10.39 1.47
N TRP A 293 11.12 -9.18 2.05
CA TRP A 293 11.10 -7.93 1.29
C TRP A 293 12.43 -7.57 0.63
N ASN A 294 13.51 -8.30 0.90
CA ASN A 294 14.75 -8.16 0.14
C ASN A 294 14.59 -8.69 -1.30
N ASP A 295 13.72 -9.67 -1.47
CA ASP A 295 13.56 -10.42 -2.72
C ASP A 295 12.34 -10.00 -3.54
N ILE A 296 11.45 -9.19 -2.96
CA ILE A 296 10.21 -8.73 -3.60
C ILE A 296 9.99 -7.24 -3.35
N ASP A 297 9.26 -6.55 -4.24
CA ASP A 297 8.87 -5.15 -4.06
C ASP A 297 7.44 -5.03 -3.49
N VAL A 298 6.58 -5.99 -3.81
CA VAL A 298 5.17 -6.09 -3.39
C VAL A 298 4.80 -7.56 -3.21
N MET A 299 3.83 -7.89 -2.37
CA MET A 299 3.26 -9.25 -2.24
C MET A 299 1.82 -9.26 -2.75
N LEU A 300 1.42 -10.34 -3.44
CA LEU A 300 0.07 -10.57 -3.92
C LEU A 300 -0.57 -11.75 -3.18
N THR A 301 -1.74 -11.55 -2.57
CA THR A 301 -2.57 -12.63 -1.99
C THR A 301 -4.03 -12.51 -2.44
N PRO A 302 -4.84 -13.59 -2.38
CA PRO A 302 -6.28 -13.44 -2.38
C PRO A 302 -6.70 -12.51 -1.23
N THR A 303 -7.67 -11.62 -1.45
CA THR A 303 -8.16 -10.80 -0.32
C THR A 303 -8.88 -11.66 0.71
N ALA A 304 -9.67 -12.62 0.24
CA ALA A 304 -10.25 -13.70 1.01
C ALA A 304 -10.31 -14.96 0.13
N GLY A 305 -10.16 -16.15 0.71
CA GLY A 305 -10.18 -17.40 -0.06
C GLY A 305 -11.56 -17.78 -0.60
N THR A 306 -12.64 -17.26 0.00
CA THR A 306 -14.02 -17.55 -0.39
C THR A 306 -14.98 -16.48 0.16
N ILE A 307 -16.27 -16.59 -0.17
CA ILE A 307 -17.40 -15.79 0.31
C ILE A 307 -18.55 -16.73 0.70
N TYR A 308 -19.33 -16.38 1.72
CA TYR A 308 -20.40 -17.24 2.26
C TYR A 308 -21.79 -16.61 2.10
N ARG A 309 -22.82 -17.47 2.03
CA ARG A 309 -24.21 -17.03 2.24
C ARG A 309 -24.39 -16.57 3.69
N ILE A 310 -25.33 -15.65 3.92
CA ILE A 310 -25.62 -15.13 5.26
C ILE A 310 -26.05 -16.28 6.20
N ASP A 311 -26.90 -17.18 5.72
CA ASP A 311 -27.40 -18.31 6.53
C ASP A 311 -26.27 -19.25 6.97
N ASP A 312 -25.33 -19.56 6.08
CA ASP A 312 -24.15 -20.39 6.41
C ASP A 312 -23.28 -19.69 7.46
N MET A 313 -23.04 -18.39 7.28
CA MET A 313 -22.27 -17.59 8.24
C MET A 313 -22.95 -17.52 9.61
N GLN A 314 -24.27 -17.48 9.67
CA GLN A 314 -25.00 -17.49 10.95
C GLN A 314 -24.99 -18.88 11.61
N ALA A 315 -24.98 -19.95 10.82
CA ALA A 315 -24.91 -21.32 11.31
C ALA A 315 -23.52 -21.68 11.88
N ASP A 316 -22.44 -21.10 11.35
CA ASP A 316 -21.07 -21.32 11.82
C ASP A 316 -20.24 -20.01 11.86
N PRO A 317 -20.56 -19.10 12.80
CA PRO A 317 -20.10 -17.71 12.78
C PRO A 317 -18.63 -17.52 13.16
N ILE A 318 -18.00 -18.52 13.80
CA ILE A 318 -16.61 -18.42 14.26
C ILE A 318 -15.67 -19.02 13.21
N ARG A 319 -15.91 -20.27 12.77
CA ARG A 319 -15.00 -20.94 11.83
C ARG A 319 -15.01 -20.26 10.47
N LEU A 320 -16.19 -19.97 9.92
CA LEU A 320 -16.29 -19.35 8.60
C LEU A 320 -15.70 -17.93 8.58
N ASN A 321 -15.86 -17.17 9.67
CA ASN A 321 -15.20 -15.87 9.81
C ASN A 321 -13.67 -16.01 9.84
N SER A 322 -13.13 -17.05 10.50
CA SER A 322 -11.69 -17.30 10.53
C SER A 322 -11.09 -17.61 9.16
N HIS A 323 -11.84 -18.27 8.27
CA HIS A 323 -11.41 -18.48 6.88
C HIS A 323 -11.21 -17.14 6.13
N LEU A 324 -12.05 -16.14 6.39
CA LEU A 324 -11.94 -14.82 5.78
C LEU A 324 -10.68 -14.07 6.24
N GLY A 325 -10.14 -14.39 7.41
CA GLY A 325 -8.96 -13.76 8.00
C GLY A 325 -7.62 -14.36 7.59
N TYR A 326 -7.62 -15.46 6.82
CA TYR A 326 -6.42 -16.25 6.50
C TYR A 326 -5.30 -15.41 5.87
N TYR A 327 -5.66 -14.47 4.97
CA TYR A 327 -4.70 -13.63 4.25
C TYR A 327 -4.53 -12.23 4.84
N THR A 328 -5.23 -11.86 5.91
CA THR A 328 -5.35 -10.46 6.35
C THR A 328 -4.84 -10.19 7.77
N ASN A 329 -4.93 -11.18 8.66
CA ASN A 329 -4.71 -11.01 10.11
C ASN A 329 -3.28 -10.64 10.52
N PHE A 330 -2.27 -10.93 9.69
CA PHE A 330 -0.87 -10.65 10.01
C PHE A 330 -0.44 -9.21 9.72
N MET A 331 -1.17 -8.48 8.88
CA MET A 331 -0.60 -7.29 8.22
C MET A 331 -0.26 -6.16 9.21
N ASN A 332 -1.16 -5.85 10.14
CA ASN A 332 -0.91 -4.73 11.07
C ASN A 332 0.07 -5.13 12.18
N LEU A 333 0.09 -6.40 12.58
CA LEU A 333 1.12 -6.94 13.48
C LEU A 333 2.53 -6.79 12.91
N LEU A 334 2.66 -6.88 11.58
CA LEU A 334 3.92 -6.74 10.86
C LEU A 334 4.18 -5.31 10.35
N ASP A 335 3.29 -4.37 10.65
CA ASP A 335 3.33 -2.97 10.19
C ASP A 335 3.31 -2.81 8.67
N LEU A 336 2.48 -3.59 7.98
CA LEU A 336 2.35 -3.57 6.53
C LEU A 336 1.23 -2.61 6.07
N ALA A 337 1.40 -2.02 4.89
CA ALA A 337 0.36 -1.32 4.15
C ALA A 337 -0.26 -2.25 3.11
N ALA A 338 -1.53 -2.01 2.74
CA ALA A 338 -2.22 -2.90 1.80
C ALA A 338 -3.32 -2.21 1.00
N THR A 339 -3.51 -2.67 -0.23
CA THR A 339 -4.63 -2.27 -1.09
C THR A 339 -5.33 -3.50 -1.64
N ALA A 340 -6.59 -3.70 -1.26
CA ALA A 340 -7.48 -4.66 -1.92
C ALA A 340 -7.99 -4.06 -3.23
N VAL A 341 -7.95 -4.85 -4.30
CA VAL A 341 -8.26 -4.42 -5.67
C VAL A 341 -9.21 -5.43 -6.32
N PRO A 342 -10.21 -4.97 -7.10
CA PRO A 342 -11.07 -5.88 -7.84
C PRO A 342 -10.28 -6.75 -8.82
N ALA A 343 -10.63 -8.04 -8.91
CA ALA A 343 -9.90 -9.04 -9.69
C ALA A 343 -10.80 -9.87 -10.62
N GLY A 344 -12.06 -9.45 -10.78
CA GLY A 344 -13.04 -10.06 -11.68
C GLY A 344 -14.25 -10.63 -10.94
N PHE A 345 -14.99 -11.49 -11.64
CA PHE A 345 -16.25 -12.06 -11.17
C PHE A 345 -16.23 -13.59 -11.28
N GLN A 346 -16.81 -14.23 -10.28
CA GLN A 346 -17.08 -15.67 -10.26
C GLN A 346 -18.22 -16.00 -11.24
N ASN A 347 -18.41 -17.29 -11.54
CA ASN A 347 -19.44 -17.73 -12.50
C ASN A 347 -20.88 -17.40 -12.04
N ASP A 348 -21.08 -17.25 -10.74
CA ASP A 348 -22.34 -16.89 -10.10
C ASP A 348 -22.55 -15.37 -9.98
N GLY A 349 -21.64 -14.56 -10.54
CA GLY A 349 -21.73 -13.10 -10.55
C GLY A 349 -21.19 -12.42 -9.29
N LEU A 350 -20.68 -13.18 -8.31
CA LEU A 350 -20.04 -12.59 -7.13
C LEU A 350 -18.65 -12.04 -7.49
N PRO A 351 -18.28 -10.84 -7.01
CA PRO A 351 -16.96 -10.30 -7.26
C PRO A 351 -15.88 -11.05 -6.46
N PHE A 352 -14.65 -10.97 -6.95
CA PHE A 352 -13.44 -11.44 -6.29
C PHE A 352 -12.39 -10.32 -6.28
N GLY A 353 -11.52 -10.34 -5.29
CA GLY A 353 -10.45 -9.35 -5.13
C GLY A 353 -9.13 -9.97 -4.69
N VAL A 354 -8.06 -9.28 -5.01
CA VAL A 354 -6.70 -9.57 -4.54
C VAL A 354 -6.16 -8.42 -3.71
N THR A 355 -5.28 -8.70 -2.77
CA THR A 355 -4.63 -7.68 -1.95
C THR A 355 -3.18 -7.54 -2.37
N LEU A 356 -2.78 -6.31 -2.70
CA LEU A 356 -1.40 -5.88 -2.85
C LEU A 356 -0.87 -5.46 -1.47
N ILE A 357 0.28 -5.96 -1.06
CA ILE A 357 0.84 -5.76 0.28
C ILE A 357 2.27 -5.27 0.15
N ALA A 358 2.65 -4.27 0.93
CA ALA A 358 4.01 -3.77 0.96
C ALA A 358 4.41 -3.33 2.38
N PRO A 359 5.72 -3.15 2.65
CA PRO A 359 6.20 -2.50 3.87
C PRO A 359 5.57 -1.10 4.06
N PRO A 360 5.65 -0.52 5.27
CA PRO A 360 5.03 0.77 5.54
C PRO A 360 5.64 1.86 4.65
N HIS A 361 4.85 2.91 4.41
CA HIS A 361 5.14 4.06 3.56
C HIS A 361 5.17 3.80 2.06
N GLN A 362 4.70 2.62 1.62
CA GLN A 362 4.53 2.27 0.21
C GLN A 362 3.08 2.48 -0.30
N ASP A 363 2.31 3.34 0.38
CA ASP A 363 0.91 3.61 0.09
C ASP A 363 0.67 4.08 -1.36
N GLY A 364 1.51 5.00 -1.86
CA GLY A 364 1.46 5.49 -3.24
C GLY A 364 1.73 4.39 -4.26
N PRO A 365 2.89 3.71 -4.21
CA PRO A 365 3.18 2.59 -5.11
C PRO A 365 2.12 1.48 -5.10
N LEU A 366 1.52 1.19 -3.94
CA LEU A 366 0.38 0.26 -3.85
C LEU A 366 -0.84 0.76 -4.64
N LEU A 367 -1.19 2.04 -4.52
CA LEU A 367 -2.33 2.65 -5.23
C LEU A 367 -2.06 2.79 -6.74
N HIS A 368 -0.83 3.11 -7.14
CA HIS A 368 -0.44 3.13 -8.55
C HIS A 368 -0.55 1.74 -9.18
N LEU A 369 -0.08 0.69 -8.49
CA LEU A 369 -0.23 -0.69 -8.98
C LEU A 369 -1.70 -1.13 -8.98
N ALA A 370 -2.48 -0.71 -7.99
CA ALA A 370 -3.92 -0.97 -7.92
C ALA A 370 -4.66 -0.36 -9.12
N SER A 371 -4.34 0.89 -9.51
CA SER A 371 -4.88 1.53 -10.72
C SER A 371 -4.61 0.68 -11.95
N ARG A 372 -3.35 0.26 -12.18
CA ARG A 372 -2.99 -0.59 -13.33
C ARG A 372 -3.70 -1.93 -13.34
N MET A 373 -3.81 -2.57 -12.18
CA MET A 373 -4.56 -3.82 -12.02
C MET A 373 -6.05 -3.62 -12.35
N GLN A 374 -6.66 -2.55 -11.84
CA GLN A 374 -8.05 -2.20 -12.09
C GLN A 374 -8.29 -1.93 -13.59
N GLN A 375 -7.43 -1.15 -14.25
CA GLN A 375 -7.50 -0.90 -15.69
C GLN A 375 -7.38 -2.18 -16.52
N ALA A 376 -6.49 -3.10 -16.13
CA ALA A 376 -6.31 -4.38 -16.81
C ALA A 376 -7.44 -5.41 -16.53
N VAL A 377 -8.27 -5.18 -15.50
CA VAL A 377 -9.54 -5.90 -15.30
C VAL A 377 -10.67 -5.25 -16.10
N GLY A 378 -10.72 -3.92 -16.12
CA GLY A 378 -11.77 -3.14 -16.76
C GLY A 378 -13.13 -3.32 -16.07
N GLY A 379 -14.21 -3.03 -16.79
CA GLY A 379 -15.58 -3.25 -16.32
C GLY A 379 -16.24 -2.01 -15.72
N LYS A 380 -17.16 -2.25 -14.78
CA LYS A 380 -18.00 -1.23 -14.15
C LYS A 380 -17.49 -0.89 -12.75
N LEU A 381 -17.80 0.31 -12.29
CA LEU A 381 -17.50 0.78 -10.94
C LEU A 381 -18.51 0.21 -9.95
N GLY A 382 -18.07 -0.58 -8.98
CA GLY A 382 -18.95 -1.21 -7.99
C GLY A 382 -20.13 -1.96 -8.64
N ALA A 383 -21.27 -1.94 -7.97
CA ALA A 383 -22.55 -2.44 -8.48
C ALA A 383 -23.36 -1.33 -9.17
N THR A 384 -22.70 -0.45 -9.93
CA THR A 384 -23.33 0.64 -10.69
C THR A 384 -23.28 0.38 -12.20
N ASP A 385 -23.90 1.26 -12.99
CA ASP A 385 -23.79 1.24 -14.47
C ASP A 385 -22.65 2.10 -15.02
N HIS A 386 -21.85 2.73 -14.15
CA HIS A 386 -20.74 3.56 -14.57
C HIS A 386 -19.54 2.71 -14.99
N ALA A 387 -18.97 3.01 -16.17
CA ALA A 387 -17.75 2.37 -16.63
C ALA A 387 -16.53 2.89 -15.84
N LEU A 388 -15.51 2.04 -15.70
CA LEU A 388 -14.20 2.46 -15.18
C LEU A 388 -13.63 3.56 -16.09
N PRO A 389 -13.34 4.77 -15.57
CA PRO A 389 -12.68 5.82 -16.35
C PRO A 389 -11.23 5.43 -16.66
N PRO A 390 -10.61 6.05 -17.69
CA PRO A 390 -9.16 5.93 -17.91
C PRO A 390 -8.38 6.35 -16.66
N ALA A 391 -7.26 5.66 -16.40
CA ALA A 391 -6.40 6.00 -15.28
C ALA A 391 -5.83 7.42 -15.39
N GLU A 392 -5.75 8.09 -14.24
CA GLU A 392 -5.13 9.41 -14.12
C GLU A 392 -3.76 9.27 -13.44
N PRO A 393 -2.68 9.87 -13.98
CA PRO A 393 -1.34 9.74 -13.42
C PRO A 393 -1.15 10.66 -12.19
N LEU A 394 -1.79 10.32 -11.07
CA LEU A 394 -1.72 11.06 -9.81
C LEU A 394 -0.41 10.81 -9.05
N SER A 395 0.21 11.87 -8.53
CA SER A 395 1.37 11.81 -7.63
C SER A 395 1.13 12.72 -6.44
N LEU A 396 0.15 12.37 -5.62
CA LEU A 396 -0.28 13.20 -4.50
C LEU A 396 0.47 12.88 -3.21
N LEU A 397 1.07 11.69 -3.11
CA LEU A 397 1.81 11.25 -1.94
C LEU A 397 3.31 11.54 -2.07
N PRO A 398 4.04 11.76 -0.95
CA PRO A 398 5.43 12.19 -1.01
C PRO A 398 6.35 11.13 -1.65
N ASP A 399 7.12 11.55 -2.66
CA ASP A 399 8.14 10.73 -3.34
C ASP A 399 9.51 10.91 -2.67
N GLY A 400 10.13 9.80 -2.28
CA GLY A 400 11.40 9.75 -1.56
C GLY A 400 12.60 9.54 -2.47
N GLN A 401 12.41 9.59 -3.77
CA GLN A 401 13.43 9.28 -4.75
C GLN A 401 14.00 10.51 -5.45
N VAL A 402 15.25 10.39 -5.91
CA VAL A 402 15.96 11.39 -6.70
C VAL A 402 16.45 10.74 -7.98
N ARG A 403 16.06 11.31 -9.12
CA ARG A 403 16.59 10.92 -10.42
C ARG A 403 17.94 11.58 -10.70
N LEU A 404 18.88 10.76 -11.16
CA LEU A 404 20.27 11.10 -11.45
C LEU A 404 20.70 10.47 -12.79
N ALA A 405 21.04 11.29 -13.77
CA ALA A 405 21.68 10.88 -15.00
C ALA A 405 23.20 10.70 -14.80
N VAL A 406 23.71 9.53 -15.19
CA VAL A 406 25.13 9.22 -15.20
C VAL A 406 25.61 8.97 -16.64
N VAL A 407 26.77 9.52 -16.97
CA VAL A 407 27.35 9.48 -18.33
C VAL A 407 28.73 8.81 -18.36
N GLY A 408 29.31 8.50 -17.20
CA GLY A 408 30.70 8.08 -17.05
C GLY A 408 30.89 6.79 -16.28
N ALA A 409 31.87 6.77 -15.38
CA ALA A 409 32.30 5.57 -14.65
C ALA A 409 31.20 4.90 -13.78
N HIS A 410 30.09 5.59 -13.53
CA HIS A 410 28.92 5.08 -12.81
C HIS A 410 27.89 4.35 -13.69
N LEU A 411 28.04 4.36 -15.02
CA LEU A 411 27.19 3.55 -15.92
C LEU A 411 27.23 2.07 -15.53
N SER A 412 26.16 1.32 -15.77
CA SER A 412 25.98 -0.09 -15.42
C SER A 412 27.22 -0.96 -15.75
N GLY A 413 27.76 -1.69 -14.78
CA GLY A 413 28.94 -2.54 -15.00
C GLY A 413 30.26 -1.80 -15.25
N LEU A 414 30.31 -0.46 -15.11
CA LEU A 414 31.55 0.30 -15.05
C LEU A 414 32.06 0.44 -13.60
N PRO A 415 33.35 0.79 -13.39
CA PRO A 415 34.03 0.62 -12.11
C PRO A 415 33.42 1.32 -10.89
N LEU A 416 32.64 2.39 -11.08
CA LEU A 416 32.01 3.14 -9.97
C LEU A 416 30.51 2.87 -9.83
N ASN A 417 29.93 1.97 -10.63
CA ASN A 417 28.50 1.66 -10.55
C ASN A 417 28.07 1.12 -9.17
N PHE A 418 28.99 0.48 -8.44
CA PHE A 418 28.73 0.02 -7.06
C PHE A 418 28.35 1.16 -6.10
N GLN A 419 28.75 2.41 -6.40
CA GLN A 419 28.36 3.57 -5.59
C GLN A 419 26.86 3.92 -5.75
N LEU A 420 26.24 3.54 -6.87
CA LEU A 420 24.80 3.63 -7.07
C LEU A 420 24.10 2.42 -6.45
N THR A 421 24.48 1.21 -6.86
CA THR A 421 23.79 -0.02 -6.43
C THR A 421 23.92 -0.28 -4.93
N GLY A 422 25.06 0.04 -4.32
CA GLY A 422 25.26 -0.03 -2.87
C GLY A 422 24.44 0.98 -2.05
N ARG A 423 23.80 1.95 -2.71
CA ARG A 423 22.86 2.91 -2.12
C ARG A 423 21.39 2.60 -2.49
N ASN A 424 21.13 1.37 -2.95
CA ASN A 424 19.83 0.93 -3.43
C ASN A 424 19.30 1.76 -4.62
N ALA A 425 20.18 2.39 -5.39
CA ALA A 425 19.78 3.05 -6.62
C ALA A 425 19.39 2.01 -7.68
N ARG A 426 18.40 2.34 -8.50
CA ARG A 426 17.87 1.47 -9.55
C ARG A 426 17.97 2.17 -10.90
N LEU A 427 18.37 1.42 -11.93
CA LEU A 427 18.36 1.92 -13.30
C LEU A 427 16.90 2.09 -13.76
N VAL A 428 16.52 3.29 -14.16
CA VAL A 428 15.18 3.60 -14.68
C VAL A 428 15.15 3.43 -16.19
N ILE A 429 16.12 4.04 -16.89
CA ILE A 429 16.17 4.04 -18.34
C ILE A 429 17.60 4.29 -18.86
N THR A 430 17.93 3.64 -19.97
CA THR A 430 19.09 3.97 -20.80
C THR A 430 18.64 4.87 -21.94
N THR A 431 19.21 6.07 -22.04
CA THR A 431 18.76 7.12 -22.97
C THR A 431 19.94 8.00 -23.41
N GLN A 432 19.67 9.18 -23.94
CA GLN A 432 20.66 10.20 -24.28
C GLN A 432 20.28 11.56 -23.67
N THR A 433 21.28 12.42 -23.52
CA THR A 433 21.05 13.84 -23.24
C THR A 433 20.39 14.55 -24.43
N ALA A 434 19.84 15.75 -24.21
CA ALA A 434 19.53 16.66 -25.31
C ALA A 434 20.81 16.96 -26.14
N ALA A 435 20.66 17.37 -27.40
CA ALA A 435 21.78 17.57 -28.33
C ALA A 435 22.53 18.91 -28.12
N LYS A 436 22.89 19.22 -26.87
CA LYS A 436 23.50 20.50 -26.45
C LYS A 436 24.65 20.34 -25.47
N TYR A 437 25.27 19.17 -25.45
CA TYR A 437 26.39 18.87 -24.56
C TYR A 437 27.63 18.51 -25.35
N ARG A 438 28.79 18.96 -24.85
CA ARG A 438 30.09 18.41 -25.24
C ARG A 438 30.62 17.49 -24.16
N PHE A 439 31.39 16.51 -24.58
CA PHE A 439 31.82 15.40 -23.76
C PHE A 439 33.32 15.21 -23.86
N TYR A 440 33.99 15.15 -22.71
CA TYR A 440 35.44 15.20 -22.62
C TYR A 440 35.97 14.04 -21.79
N ALA A 441 37.06 13.42 -22.22
CA ALA A 441 37.83 12.53 -21.36
C ALA A 441 38.80 13.38 -20.54
N LEU A 442 38.63 13.36 -19.21
CA LEU A 442 39.50 14.13 -18.30
C LEU A 442 40.94 13.61 -18.35
N PRO A 443 41.94 14.43 -17.96
CA PRO A 443 43.36 14.06 -18.04
C PRO A 443 43.74 12.76 -17.30
N ASP A 444 42.99 12.41 -16.25
CA ASP A 444 43.18 11.16 -15.51
C ASP A 444 42.84 9.89 -16.34
N GLY A 445 42.15 10.07 -17.47
CA GLY A 445 41.71 9.01 -18.38
C GLY A 445 40.68 8.05 -17.79
N LYS A 446 40.19 8.31 -16.58
CA LYS A 446 39.33 7.43 -15.79
C LYS A 446 37.88 7.88 -15.80
N ARG A 447 37.62 9.16 -16.04
CA ARG A 447 36.29 9.75 -15.95
C ARG A 447 36.05 10.76 -17.06
N PRO A 448 34.81 10.90 -17.53
CA PRO A 448 34.45 11.97 -18.44
C PRO A 448 33.92 13.20 -17.72
N GLY A 449 34.06 14.36 -18.36
CA GLY A 449 33.37 15.60 -18.04
C GLY A 449 32.31 15.92 -19.09
N LEU A 450 31.13 16.34 -18.65
CA LEU A 450 30.03 16.76 -19.51
C LEU A 450 29.75 18.24 -19.29
N VAL A 451 29.66 19.00 -20.38
CA VAL A 451 29.50 20.46 -20.34
C VAL A 451 28.42 20.88 -21.32
N GLN A 452 27.48 21.70 -20.86
CA GLN A 452 26.45 22.28 -21.71
C GLN A 452 27.05 23.42 -22.54
N VAL A 453 26.72 23.46 -23.83
CA VAL A 453 27.22 24.48 -24.78
C VAL A 453 26.06 25.12 -25.53
N GLN A 454 26.26 26.35 -26.02
CA GLN A 454 25.30 27.04 -26.88
C GLN A 454 25.30 26.48 -28.32
N GLU A 455 26.48 26.15 -28.84
CA GLU A 455 26.66 25.65 -30.21
C GLU A 455 27.65 24.47 -30.25
N GLY A 456 27.48 23.59 -31.23
CA GLY A 456 28.37 22.44 -31.45
C GLY A 456 28.33 21.39 -30.34
N GLY A 457 27.15 21.18 -29.75
CA GLY A 457 26.88 20.06 -28.84
C GLY A 457 26.33 18.83 -29.58
N ALA A 458 26.30 17.70 -28.89
CA ALA A 458 25.72 16.45 -29.35
C ALA A 458 24.87 15.80 -28.25
N ALA A 459 24.09 14.80 -28.63
CA ALA A 459 23.40 13.94 -27.67
C ALA A 459 24.39 12.88 -27.16
N ILE A 460 24.51 12.76 -25.84
CA ILE A 460 25.46 11.86 -25.19
C ILE A 460 24.70 10.74 -24.50
N ALA A 461 25.11 9.50 -24.74
CA ALA A 461 24.52 8.32 -24.09
C ALA A 461 24.65 8.40 -22.57
N CYS A 462 23.53 8.20 -21.88
CA CYS A 462 23.44 8.25 -20.44
C CYS A 462 22.50 7.17 -19.88
N GLU A 463 22.65 6.89 -18.59
CA GLU A 463 21.70 6.09 -17.84
C GLU A 463 21.06 6.98 -16.77
N VAL A 464 19.73 6.96 -16.65
CA VAL A 464 19.01 7.61 -15.56
C VAL A 464 18.78 6.59 -14.47
N TRP A 465 19.30 6.88 -13.30
CA TRP A 465 19.14 6.12 -12.09
C TRP A 465 18.23 6.85 -11.13
N GLU A 466 17.53 6.10 -10.30
CA GLU A 466 16.71 6.61 -9.21
C GLU A 466 17.29 6.12 -7.89
N MET A 467 17.50 7.02 -6.94
CA MET A 467 18.07 6.68 -5.63
C MET A 467 17.28 7.31 -4.49
N PRO A 468 17.30 6.71 -3.29
CA PRO A 468 16.71 7.32 -2.11
C PRO A 468 17.32 8.71 -1.85
N ALA A 469 16.47 9.71 -1.66
CA ALA A 469 16.90 11.08 -1.36
C ALA A 469 17.83 11.16 -0.13
N SER A 470 17.60 10.29 0.85
CA SER A 470 18.44 10.15 2.05
C SER A 470 19.88 9.70 1.76
N GLN A 471 20.13 9.07 0.61
CA GLN A 471 21.45 8.63 0.17
C GLN A 471 22.12 9.61 -0.80
N PHE A 472 21.39 10.61 -1.30
CA PHE A 472 21.90 11.53 -2.31
C PHE A 472 23.09 12.35 -1.81
N GLY A 473 23.04 12.86 -0.57
CA GLY A 473 24.15 13.62 0.01
C GLY A 473 25.44 12.81 0.12
N SER A 474 25.36 11.57 0.59
CA SER A 474 26.53 10.68 0.70
C SER A 474 27.06 10.22 -0.66
N PHE A 475 26.23 10.23 -1.70
CA PHE A 475 26.65 9.99 -3.08
C PHE A 475 27.42 11.19 -3.63
N VAL A 476 26.89 12.40 -3.46
CA VAL A 476 27.51 13.64 -3.96
C VAL A 476 28.85 13.92 -3.29
N ASP A 477 28.98 13.69 -1.98
CA ASP A 477 30.24 13.83 -1.23
C ASP A 477 31.38 12.96 -1.82
N GLY A 478 31.03 11.82 -2.44
CA GLY A 478 31.99 10.94 -3.09
C GLY A 478 32.45 11.39 -4.48
N ILE A 479 31.97 12.53 -5.00
CA ILE A 479 32.30 13.04 -6.34
C ILE A 479 33.47 14.03 -6.24
N PRO A 480 34.68 13.69 -6.72
CA PRO A 480 35.80 14.59 -6.61
C PRO A 480 35.83 15.59 -7.77
N ALA A 481 36.36 16.78 -7.47
CA ALA A 481 36.67 17.80 -8.47
C ALA A 481 37.43 17.22 -9.67
N PRO A 482 37.21 17.74 -10.89
CA PRO A 482 36.36 18.90 -11.24
C PRO A 482 34.90 18.53 -11.54
N LEU A 483 34.45 17.34 -11.11
CA LEU A 483 33.08 16.89 -11.35
C LEU A 483 32.14 17.42 -10.26
N GLY A 484 30.88 17.63 -10.64
CA GLY A 484 29.80 17.95 -9.72
C GLY A 484 28.46 17.43 -10.21
N ILE A 485 27.40 17.64 -9.42
CA ILE A 485 26.03 17.36 -9.84
C ILE A 485 25.28 18.66 -10.09
N GLY A 486 24.76 18.80 -11.31
CA GLY A 486 23.90 19.90 -11.72
C GLY A 486 22.58 19.39 -12.28
N LYS A 487 22.00 20.15 -13.20
CA LYS A 487 20.80 19.74 -13.96
C LYS A 487 21.19 19.33 -15.38
N LEU A 488 20.61 18.24 -15.84
CA LEU A 488 20.81 17.68 -17.16
C LEU A 488 19.48 17.54 -17.88
N GLU A 489 19.41 18.04 -19.11
CA GLU A 489 18.27 17.86 -19.99
C GLU A 489 18.48 16.60 -20.84
N LEU A 490 17.47 15.74 -20.86
CA LEU A 490 17.45 14.50 -21.62
C LEU A 490 16.86 14.73 -23.02
N ALA A 491 17.00 13.75 -23.91
CA ALA A 491 16.53 13.83 -25.29
C ALA A 491 15.00 14.02 -25.41
N ASP A 492 14.23 13.65 -24.38
CA ASP A 492 12.78 13.85 -24.30
C ASP A 492 12.39 15.23 -23.73
N GLY A 493 13.37 16.08 -23.42
CA GLY A 493 13.17 17.41 -22.83
C GLY A 493 13.00 17.41 -21.31
N SER A 494 12.96 16.24 -20.66
CA SER A 494 12.92 16.17 -19.19
C SER A 494 14.25 16.61 -18.57
N VAL A 495 14.18 17.15 -17.36
CA VAL A 495 15.37 17.63 -16.63
C VAL A 495 15.54 16.84 -15.34
N VAL A 496 16.71 16.22 -15.18
CA VAL A 496 17.10 15.42 -14.00
C VAL A 496 18.38 15.96 -13.37
N ASN A 497 18.73 15.50 -12.17
CA ASN A 497 20.08 15.76 -11.67
C ASN A 497 21.08 15.00 -12.54
N GLY A 498 22.28 15.49 -12.74
CA GLY A 498 23.27 14.77 -13.55
C GLY A 498 24.69 15.27 -13.36
N PHE A 499 25.65 14.44 -13.75
CA PHE A 499 27.07 14.81 -13.73
C PHE A 499 27.34 15.99 -14.68
N ILE A 500 27.99 17.01 -14.13
CA ILE A 500 28.56 18.14 -14.86
C ILE A 500 30.06 18.22 -14.56
N CYS A 501 30.78 19.01 -15.37
CA CYS A 501 32.18 19.30 -15.16
C CYS A 501 32.40 20.81 -15.05
N GLU A 502 33.18 21.25 -14.07
CA GLU A 502 33.67 22.61 -13.99
C GLU A 502 34.56 22.94 -15.20
N GLY A 503 34.56 24.20 -15.65
CA GLY A 503 35.33 24.62 -16.82
C GLY A 503 36.84 24.34 -16.70
N ILE A 504 37.38 24.38 -15.47
CA ILE A 504 38.80 24.08 -15.23
C ILE A 504 39.18 22.65 -15.64
N GLY A 505 38.23 21.71 -15.55
CA GLY A 505 38.43 20.31 -15.94
C GLY A 505 38.66 20.11 -17.43
N MET A 506 38.39 21.13 -18.26
CA MET A 506 38.51 21.04 -19.72
C MET A 506 39.88 21.43 -20.26
N THR A 507 40.71 22.12 -19.46
CA THR A 507 41.97 22.76 -19.89
C THR A 507 42.92 21.81 -20.62
N ASP A 508 42.98 20.54 -20.21
CA ASP A 508 43.81 19.48 -20.81
C ASP A 508 42.99 18.23 -21.18
N ALA A 509 41.67 18.35 -21.27
CA ALA A 509 40.79 17.23 -21.55
C ALA A 509 40.67 16.98 -23.05
N ARG A 510 40.58 15.71 -23.46
CA ARG A 510 40.34 15.35 -24.86
C ARG A 510 38.84 15.44 -25.16
N ASP A 511 38.46 16.22 -26.17
CA ASP A 511 37.09 16.21 -26.69
C ASP A 511 36.80 14.83 -27.30
N ILE A 512 35.76 14.17 -26.81
CA ILE A 512 35.31 12.84 -27.21
C ILE A 512 33.83 12.86 -27.61
N THR A 513 33.29 14.04 -27.92
CA THR A 513 31.89 14.25 -28.28
C THR A 513 31.48 13.38 -29.48
N GLU A 514 32.38 13.18 -30.44
CA GLU A 514 32.14 12.36 -31.65
C GLU A 514 31.85 10.88 -31.35
N TYR A 515 32.30 10.35 -30.20
CA TYR A 515 32.03 8.98 -29.80
C TYR A 515 30.62 8.80 -29.24
N GLY A 516 29.90 9.89 -28.95
CA GLY A 516 28.52 9.87 -28.47
C GLY A 516 28.32 9.27 -27.06
N GLY A 517 29.38 8.84 -26.37
CA GLY A 517 29.27 8.29 -25.02
C GLY A 517 30.53 7.59 -24.51
N TRP A 518 30.59 7.37 -23.20
CA TRP A 518 31.80 6.88 -22.54
C TRP A 518 32.16 5.44 -22.91
N ARG A 519 31.16 4.56 -23.06
CA ARG A 519 31.39 3.17 -23.48
C ARG A 519 32.00 3.08 -24.87
N ALA A 520 31.51 3.88 -25.82
CA ALA A 520 32.00 3.91 -27.18
C ALA A 520 33.46 4.39 -27.23
N TRP A 521 33.79 5.43 -26.47
CA TRP A 521 35.18 5.89 -26.35
C TRP A 521 36.11 4.84 -25.71
N LEU A 522 35.68 4.17 -24.63
CA LEU A 522 36.46 3.10 -24.01
C LEU A 522 36.70 1.92 -24.97
N ALA A 523 35.72 1.59 -25.81
CA ALA A 523 35.86 0.55 -26.83
C ALA A 523 36.85 0.97 -27.92
N ALA A 524 36.79 2.21 -28.40
CA ALA A 524 37.72 2.73 -29.39
C ALA A 524 39.17 2.74 -28.88
N ARG A 525 39.41 3.14 -27.62
CA ARG A 525 40.76 3.10 -27.02
C ARG A 525 41.34 1.70 -26.93
N LYS A 526 40.52 0.65 -26.81
CA LYS A 526 41.00 -0.74 -26.76
C LYS A 526 41.44 -1.26 -28.13
N ASN A 527 41.02 -0.61 -29.21
CA ASN A 527 41.42 -0.97 -30.59
C ASN A 527 42.66 -0.20 -31.07
N ASP A 528 43.12 0.79 -30.30
CA ASP A 528 44.34 1.58 -30.56
C ASP A 528 45.61 0.94 -29.93
N PHE A 529 45.45 -0.19 -29.24
CA PHE A 529 46.51 -1.03 -28.65
C PHE A 529 46.30 -2.48 -29.09
#